data_AF-A0A950D1M7-F1
#
_entry.id   AF-A0A950D1M7-F1
#
_cell.length_a   1.000
_cell.length_b   1.000
_cell.length_c   1.000
_cell.angle_alpha   90.00
_cell.angle_beta   90.00
_cell.angle_gamma   90.00
#
_symmetry.space_group_name_H-M   'P 1'
#
loop_
_entity.id
_entity.type
_entity.pdbx_description
1 polymer ?
#
loop_
_entity_poly.entity_id
_entity_poly.type
_entity_poly.pdbx_seq_one_letter_code
_entity_poly.pdbx_strand_id
1 'polypeptide(L)'
;RDHGIPVFWVLPPTSPRWQERIERRGEEAAYLRFVRATRARSPNVVILDGRHTGYGRELFCDPVHLNRAGASAFTTDVASAIALHLAGSGPRDSWVALPAYRDRPPVRFVEDLVQSEIAVRSAESTRLR
;
A
#
# COMPACT_ATOMS: atom_id res chain seq x y z
N ARG A 1 -1.41 19.91 -13.89
CA ARG A 1 -0.14 19.14 -13.74
C ARG A 1 0.95 20.04 -13.12
N ASP A 2 0.56 21.13 -12.46
CA ASP A 2 1.35 22.36 -12.49
C ASP A 2 1.86 22.80 -11.11
N HIS A 3 1.73 21.94 -10.10
CA HIS A 3 2.14 22.24 -8.73
C HIS A 3 3.42 21.52 -8.30
N GLY A 4 4.04 20.70 -9.16
CA GLY A 4 5.29 19.98 -8.84
C GLY A 4 5.19 18.97 -7.70
N ILE A 5 3.98 18.64 -7.24
CA ILE A 5 3.76 17.74 -6.10
C ILE A 5 4.13 16.31 -6.51
N PRO A 6 5.01 15.60 -5.76
CA PRO A 6 5.28 14.19 -6.01
C PRO A 6 4.03 13.35 -5.74
N VAL A 7 3.68 12.47 -6.67
CA VAL A 7 2.54 11.55 -6.57
C VAL A 7 3.09 10.14 -6.47
N PHE A 8 2.87 9.50 -5.32
CA PHE A 8 3.25 8.11 -5.10
C PHE A 8 2.10 7.18 -5.48
N TRP A 9 2.23 6.47 -6.60
CA TRP A 9 1.27 5.46 -7.03
C TRP A 9 1.69 4.10 -6.52
N VAL A 10 0.97 3.61 -5.53
CA VAL A 10 1.20 2.28 -4.93
C VAL A 10 0.58 1.19 -5.79
N LEU A 11 1.39 0.20 -6.18
CA LEU A 11 0.93 -1.09 -6.68
C LEU A 11 0.93 -2.06 -5.49
N PRO A 12 -0.23 -2.32 -4.86
CA PRO A 12 -0.26 -3.06 -3.60
C PRO A 12 0.13 -4.54 -3.80
N PRO A 13 0.60 -5.22 -2.73
CA PRO A 13 0.76 -6.66 -2.75
C PRO A 13 -0.62 -7.33 -2.88
N THR A 14 -0.63 -8.49 -3.52
CA THR A 14 -1.72 -9.46 -3.41
C THR A 14 -1.16 -10.75 -2.83
N SER A 15 -2.02 -11.69 -2.43
CA SER A 15 -1.52 -12.99 -1.96
C SER A 15 -0.70 -13.67 -3.08
N PRO A 16 0.40 -14.38 -2.77
CA PRO A 16 1.33 -14.89 -3.80
C PRO A 16 0.65 -15.72 -4.88
N ARG A 17 -0.25 -16.64 -4.48
CA ARG A 17 -1.02 -17.47 -5.41
C ARG A 17 -1.92 -16.65 -6.34
N TRP A 18 -2.45 -15.53 -5.86
CA TRP A 18 -3.29 -14.64 -6.66
C TRP A 18 -2.47 -13.80 -7.63
N GLN A 19 -1.35 -13.26 -7.16
CA GLN A 19 -0.38 -12.53 -7.98
C GLN A 19 0.06 -13.37 -9.19
N GLU A 20 0.54 -14.59 -8.93
CA GLU A 20 0.91 -15.54 -9.99
C GLU A 20 -0.25 -15.84 -10.95
N ARG A 21 -1.49 -15.88 -10.44
CA ARG A 21 -2.66 -16.18 -11.26
C ARG A 21 -2.99 -15.02 -12.21
N ILE A 22 -2.90 -13.78 -11.75
CA ILE A 22 -3.08 -12.58 -12.59
C ILE A 22 -1.98 -12.54 -13.65
N GLU A 23 -0.73 -12.78 -13.27
CA GLU A 23 0.42 -12.82 -14.18
C GLU A 23 0.23 -13.86 -15.28
N ARG A 24 -0.14 -15.09 -14.91
CA ARG A 24 -0.41 -16.17 -15.89
C ARG A 24 -1.54 -15.83 -16.86
N ARG A 25 -2.51 -15.01 -16.46
CA ARG A 25 -3.63 -14.58 -17.31
C ARG A 25 -3.28 -13.37 -18.19
N GLY A 26 -2.13 -12.74 -17.98
CA GLY A 26 -1.70 -11.55 -18.71
C GLY A 26 -2.46 -10.27 -18.35
N GLU A 27 -3.38 -10.32 -17.38
CA GLU A 27 -4.15 -9.17 -16.89
C GLU A 27 -3.22 -8.09 -16.35
N GLU A 28 -2.17 -8.51 -15.63
CA GLU A 28 -1.17 -7.61 -15.09
C GLU A 28 -0.38 -6.88 -16.19
N ALA A 29 0.00 -7.59 -17.25
CA ALA A 29 0.82 -7.00 -18.31
C ALA A 29 0.10 -5.82 -18.97
N ALA A 30 -1.23 -5.90 -19.14
CA ALA A 30 -2.03 -4.79 -19.65
C ALA A 30 -2.03 -3.59 -18.70
N TYR A 31 -2.21 -3.84 -17.41
CA TYR A 31 -2.18 -2.79 -16.39
C TYR A 31 -0.79 -2.13 -16.29
N LEU A 32 0.30 -2.89 -16.29
CA LEU A 32 1.66 -2.34 -16.26
C LEU A 32 1.99 -1.48 -17.48
N ARG A 33 1.48 -1.84 -18.67
CA ARG A 33 1.63 -0.97 -19.85
C ARG A 33 0.96 0.39 -19.62
N PHE A 34 -0.24 0.39 -19.04
CA PHE A 34 -0.95 1.62 -18.67
C PHE A 34 -0.19 2.45 -17.62
N VAL A 35 0.31 1.81 -16.56
CA VAL A 35 1.10 2.49 -15.51
C VAL A 35 2.37 3.11 -16.11
N ARG A 36 3.11 2.37 -16.95
CA ARG A 36 4.31 2.87 -17.64
C ARG A 36 4.00 4.05 -18.56
N ALA A 37 2.91 3.97 -19.33
CA ALA A 37 2.48 5.07 -20.20
C ALA A 37 2.08 6.33 -19.41
N THR A 38 1.39 6.14 -18.26
CA THR A 38 0.98 7.25 -17.39
C THR A 38 2.17 7.94 -16.76
N ARG A 39 3.14 7.16 -16.25
CA ARG A 39 4.42 7.65 -15.73
C ARG A 39 5.21 8.43 -16.79
N ALA A 40 5.34 7.89 -18.01
CA ALA A 40 6.05 8.56 -19.10
C ALA A 40 5.48 9.96 -19.43
N ARG A 41 4.18 10.16 -19.20
CA ARG A 41 3.48 11.43 -19.41
C ARG A 41 3.47 12.37 -18.19
N SER A 42 3.95 11.90 -17.03
CA SER A 42 3.77 12.58 -15.73
C SER A 42 5.05 12.41 -14.89
N PRO A 43 6.05 13.29 -15.04
CA PRO A 43 7.37 13.12 -14.43
C PRO A 43 7.37 13.19 -12.88
N ASN A 44 6.31 13.74 -12.29
CA ASN A 44 6.12 13.80 -10.84
C ASN A 44 5.49 12.52 -10.25
N VAL A 45 5.23 11.49 -11.06
CA VAL A 45 4.68 10.22 -10.60
C VAL A 45 5.79 9.23 -10.27
N VAL A 46 5.79 8.73 -9.04
CA VAL A 46 6.68 7.68 -8.53
C VAL A 46 5.84 6.44 -8.26
N ILE A 47 6.20 5.32 -8.88
CA ILE A 47 5.56 4.02 -8.69
C ILE A 47 6.22 3.34 -7.49
N LEU A 48 5.41 2.95 -6.50
CA LEU A 48 5.84 2.12 -5.38
C LEU A 48 5.30 0.71 -5.60
N ASP A 49 6.18 -0.20 -6.00
CA ASP A 49 5.82 -1.53 -6.48
C ASP A 49 5.91 -2.57 -5.35
N GLY A 50 4.75 -2.93 -4.80
CA GLY A 50 4.58 -3.89 -3.72
C GLY A 50 4.25 -5.32 -4.15
N ARG A 51 4.09 -5.58 -5.45
CA ARG A 51 3.46 -6.82 -5.96
C ARG A 51 4.22 -8.09 -5.59
N HIS A 52 5.54 -8.02 -5.52
CA HIS A 52 6.43 -9.15 -5.21
C HIS A 52 7.11 -9.02 -3.84
N THR A 53 6.50 -8.30 -2.90
CA THR A 53 7.05 -8.13 -1.55
C THR A 53 6.98 -9.40 -0.71
N GLY A 54 6.20 -10.42 -1.09
CA GLY A 54 6.20 -11.72 -0.42
C GLY A 54 5.40 -11.75 0.88
N TYR A 55 4.40 -10.88 1.03
CA TYR A 55 3.42 -10.96 2.13
C TYR A 55 2.69 -12.31 2.07
N GLY A 56 2.69 -13.06 3.18
CA GLY A 56 2.03 -14.36 3.27
C GLY A 56 0.51 -14.26 3.29
N ARG A 57 -0.18 -15.37 2.99
CA ARG A 57 -1.65 -15.41 2.88
C ARG A 57 -2.35 -15.00 4.19
N GLU A 58 -1.74 -15.29 5.33
CA GLU A 58 -2.18 -14.95 6.68
C GLU A 58 -2.28 -13.45 6.95
N LEU A 59 -1.68 -12.61 6.09
CA LEU A 59 -1.71 -11.15 6.19
C LEU A 59 -2.83 -10.52 5.36
N PHE A 60 -3.75 -11.33 4.82
CA PHE A 60 -4.85 -10.86 3.98
C PHE A 60 -6.22 -11.38 4.44
N CYS A 61 -7.25 -10.55 4.34
CA CYS A 61 -8.64 -10.96 4.57
C CYS A 61 -9.18 -11.79 3.39
N ASP A 62 -8.78 -11.41 2.17
CA ASP A 62 -9.09 -12.11 0.92
C ASP A 62 -7.85 -12.05 0.00
N PRO A 63 -7.85 -12.60 -1.22
CA PRO A 63 -6.62 -12.65 -2.01
C PRO A 63 -5.99 -11.30 -2.39
N VAL A 64 -6.68 -10.17 -2.22
CA VAL A 64 -6.24 -8.83 -2.66
C VAL A 64 -6.22 -7.78 -1.55
N HIS A 65 -6.99 -7.95 -0.47
CA HIS A 65 -7.06 -7.00 0.64
C HIS A 65 -6.26 -7.47 1.85
N LEU A 66 -5.28 -6.66 2.26
CA LEU A 66 -4.51 -6.87 3.48
C LEU A 66 -5.44 -6.82 4.71
N ASN A 67 -5.17 -7.67 5.70
CA ASN A 67 -5.79 -7.56 7.02
C ASN A 67 -5.08 -6.50 7.88
N ARG A 68 -5.50 -6.34 9.14
CA ARG A 68 -4.90 -5.35 10.05
C ARG A 68 -3.38 -5.47 10.17
N ALA A 69 -2.86 -6.69 10.36
CA ALA A 69 -1.42 -6.92 10.50
C ALA A 69 -0.68 -6.61 9.19
N GLY A 70 -1.19 -7.12 8.07
CA GLY A 70 -0.63 -6.86 6.74
C GLY A 70 -0.62 -5.37 6.38
N ALA A 71 -1.74 -4.68 6.61
CA ALA A 71 -1.86 -3.25 6.32
C ALA A 71 -0.91 -2.40 7.17
N SER A 72 -0.73 -2.75 8.45
CA SER A 72 0.20 -2.09 9.35
C SER A 72 1.66 -2.24 8.88
N ALA A 73 2.06 -3.46 8.52
CA ALA A 73 3.40 -3.72 8.00
C ALA A 73 3.64 -2.99 6.67
N PHE A 74 2.66 -3.07 5.75
CA PHE A 74 2.76 -2.47 4.42
C PHE A 74 2.80 -0.94 4.48
N THR A 75 2.04 -0.33 5.39
CA THR A 75 2.10 1.12 5.67
C THR A 75 3.51 1.54 6.04
N THR A 76 4.22 0.75 6.85
CA THR A 76 5.59 1.05 7.25
C THR A 76 6.57 0.99 6.07
N ASP A 77 6.39 0.00 5.17
CA ASP A 77 7.21 -0.13 3.96
C ASP A 77 6.97 1.03 2.99
N VAL A 78 5.71 1.39 2.75
CA VAL A 78 5.33 2.53 1.93
C VAL A 78 5.87 3.83 2.51
N ALA A 79 5.66 4.08 3.81
CA ALA A 79 6.16 5.27 4.48
C ALA A 79 7.69 5.39 4.40
N SER A 80 8.41 4.28 4.56
CA SER A 80 9.87 4.26 4.44
C SER A 80 10.33 4.60 3.01
N ALA A 81 9.68 4.05 1.99
CA ALA A 81 10.00 4.35 0.60
C ALA A 81 9.72 5.82 0.24
N ILE A 82 8.60 6.37 0.72
CA ILE A 82 8.26 7.80 0.56
C ILE A 82 9.32 8.67 1.25
N ALA A 83 9.67 8.37 2.50
CA ALA A 83 10.66 9.14 3.24
C ALA A 83 12.03 9.16 2.55
N LEU A 84 12.51 8.01 2.06
CA LEU A 84 13.77 7.92 1.31
C LEU A 84 13.73 8.74 0.02
N HIS A 85 12.61 8.69 -0.72
CA HIS A 85 12.45 9.46 -1.95
C HIS A 85 12.45 10.97 -1.68
N LEU A 86 11.68 11.42 -0.68
CA LEU A 86 11.61 12.84 -0.32
C LEU A 86 12.93 13.39 0.23
N ALA A 87 13.73 12.55 0.90
CA ALA A 87 15.07 12.92 1.35
C ALA A 87 16.13 12.96 0.23
N GLY A 88 15.75 12.66 -1.02
CA GLY A 88 16.70 12.55 -2.15
C GLY A 88 17.72 11.42 -2.01
N SER A 89 17.51 10.52 -1.04
CA SER A 89 18.40 9.39 -0.70
C SER A 89 17.92 8.07 -1.32
N GLY A 90 16.76 8.07 -1.98
CA GLY A 90 16.21 6.93 -2.70
C GLY A 90 16.74 6.80 -4.13
N PRO A 91 16.38 5.70 -4.82
CA PRO A 91 16.64 5.55 -6.25
C PRO A 91 16.11 6.78 -7.01
N ARG A 92 16.92 7.29 -7.95
CA ARG A 92 16.45 8.30 -8.91
C ARG A 92 15.42 7.72 -9.89
N ASP A 93 15.27 6.40 -9.92
CA ASP A 93 14.19 5.78 -10.66
C ASP A 93 12.85 6.00 -9.93
N SER A 94 11.95 6.67 -10.63
CA SER A 94 10.52 6.76 -10.31
C SER A 94 9.76 5.41 -10.36
N TRP A 95 10.43 4.27 -10.54
CA TRP A 95 9.87 2.95 -10.26
C TRP A 95 10.65 2.28 -9.12
N VAL A 96 10.05 2.26 -7.94
CA VAL A 96 10.69 1.80 -6.70
C VAL A 96 10.06 0.48 -6.27
N ALA A 97 10.83 -0.60 -6.32
CA ALA A 97 10.42 -1.86 -5.69
C ALA A 97 10.41 -1.70 -4.16
N LEU A 98 9.30 -2.09 -3.53
CA LEU A 98 9.21 -2.10 -2.07
C LEU A 98 10.01 -3.29 -1.49
N PRO A 99 10.52 -3.16 -0.26
CA PRO A 99 11.32 -4.22 0.36
C PRO A 99 10.52 -5.50 0.54
N ALA A 100 11.20 -6.64 0.53
CA ALA A 100 10.60 -7.91 0.92
C ALA A 100 10.00 -7.82 2.33
N TYR A 101 8.87 -8.50 2.52
CA TYR A 101 8.16 -8.61 3.78
C TYR A 101 9.09 -9.10 4.87
N ARG A 102 8.94 -8.50 6.04
CA ARG A 102 9.61 -8.92 7.26
C ARG A 102 8.57 -8.88 8.36
N ASP A 103 8.56 -9.92 9.17
CA ASP A 103 7.73 -9.92 10.37
C ASP A 103 8.16 -8.76 11.28
N ARG A 104 7.17 -8.04 11.80
CA ARG A 104 7.35 -6.84 12.62
C ARG A 104 6.31 -6.82 13.73
N PRO A 105 6.65 -6.29 14.90
CA PRO A 105 5.65 -6.00 15.91
C PRO A 105 4.56 -5.10 15.31
N PRO A 106 3.27 -5.40 15.54
CA PRO A 106 2.18 -4.57 15.03
C PRO A 106 2.29 -3.16 15.60
N VAL A 107 1.97 -2.15 14.78
CA VAL A 107 1.90 -0.77 15.25
C VAL A 107 0.78 -0.68 16.28
N ARG A 108 1.14 -0.35 17.53
CA ARG A 108 0.23 -0.42 18.69
C ARG A 108 -0.83 0.68 18.76
N PHE A 109 -0.75 1.69 17.90
CA PHE A 109 -1.61 2.88 17.91
C PHE A 109 -2.39 3.06 16.60
N VAL A 110 -2.84 1.96 15.99
CA VAL A 110 -3.75 2.03 14.84
C VAL A 110 -5.18 2.03 15.35
N GLU A 111 -5.94 3.06 14.94
CA GLU A 111 -7.37 3.15 15.21
C GLU A 111 -8.07 1.87 14.78
N ASP A 112 -8.93 1.37 15.66
CA ASP A 112 -9.85 0.30 15.34
C ASP A 112 -11.22 0.92 15.12
N LEU A 113 -11.66 0.98 13.85
CA LEU A 113 -12.90 1.66 13.48
C LEU A 113 -14.13 1.05 14.16
N VAL A 114 -14.11 -0.23 14.50
CA VAL A 114 -15.21 -0.88 15.23
C VAL A 114 -15.22 -0.39 16.68
N GLN A 115 -14.05 -0.31 17.31
CA GLN A 115 -13.94 0.27 18.66
C GLN A 115 -14.33 1.75 18.67
N SER A 116 -13.91 2.53 17.67
CA SER A 116 -14.28 3.93 17.51
C SER A 116 -15.79 4.09 17.32
N GLU A 117 -16.42 3.27 16.48
CA GLU A 117 -17.87 3.29 16.28
C GLU A 117 -18.63 3.01 17.58
N ILE A 118 -18.22 2.00 18.34
CA ILE A 118 -18.82 1.68 19.65
C ILE A 118 -18.67 2.87 20.61
N ALA A 119 -17.47 3.48 20.66
CA ALA A 119 -17.20 4.62 21.53
C ALA A 119 -18.07 5.85 21.17
N VAL A 120 -18.20 6.16 19.88
CA VAL A 120 -19.02 7.28 19.38
C VAL A 120 -20.50 7.06 19.72
N ARG A 121 -21.06 5.88 19.41
CA ARG A 121 -22.47 5.55 19.70
C ARG A 121 -22.78 5.56 21.20
N SER A 122 -21.84 5.09 22.03
CA SER A 122 -22.00 5.08 23.49
C SER A 122 -21.97 6.49 24.09
N ALA A 123 -21.12 7.38 23.55
CA ALA A 123 -21.05 8.77 23.96
C ALA A 123 -22.33 9.56 23.62
N GLU A 124 -22.92 9.32 22.45
CA GLU A 124 -24.20 9.92 22.06
C GLU A 124 -25.34 9.48 22.99
N SER A 125 -25.40 8.19 23.32
CA SER A 125 -26.41 7.65 24.24
C SER A 125 -26.32 8.25 25.65
N THR A 126 -25.11 8.63 26.08
CA THR A 126 -24.88 9.27 27.38
C THR A 126 -25.26 10.76 27.36
N ARG A 127 -25.12 11.44 26.22
CA ARG A 127 -25.52 12.86 26.07
C ARG A 127 -27.03 13.08 25.97
N LEU A 128 -27.78 12.05 25.60
CA LEU A 128 -29.25 12.07 25.48
C LEU A 128 -29.98 11.69 26.78
N ARG A 129 -29.24 11.38 27.86
CA ARG A 129 -29.77 11.11 29.19
C ARG A 129 -29.46 12.27 30.12
#